data_AF-A0A3B4V0N3-F1
#
_entry.id   AF-A0A3B4V0N3-F1
#
_cell.length_a   1.000
_cell.length_b   1.000
_cell.length_c   1.000
_cell.angle_alpha   90.00
_cell.angle_beta   90.00
_cell.angle_gamma   90.00
#
_symmetry.space_group_name_H-M   'P 1'
#
loop_
_entity.id
_entity.type
_entity.pdbx_description
1 polymer ?
#
loop_
_entity_poly.entity_id
_entity_poly.type
_entity_poly.pdbx_seq_one_letter_code
_entity_poly.pdbx_strand_id
1 'polypeptide(L)'
;MAIQINNCRDIHPLGTMNEEELGEICFSLRYVPTAGKLTVVILEAKNLKSMDIGGSSDPYVKVQLALDKRKWKKRKTSIKKKTLNPYYNESFTFDVSFEQIQRVNLVVSVWDHDAMTRNDAMGKIFLGCDATGNQLRHWADMLSNPRRPVAQWHSLLSAQQCLQVSPTSLRYFSPWLVICSKAPCSC
;
A
#
# COMPACT_ATOMS: atom_id res chain seq x y z
N MET A 1 -16.96 -41.31 -36.64
CA MET A 1 -18.05 -40.38 -36.29
C MET A 1 -17.72 -39.74 -34.95
N ALA A 2 -18.09 -38.47 -34.81
CA ALA A 2 -17.53 -37.50 -33.88
C ALA A 2 -17.69 -37.83 -32.39
N ILE A 3 -16.71 -37.36 -31.62
CA ILE A 3 -16.75 -37.26 -30.16
C ILE A 3 -17.65 -36.07 -29.84
N GLN A 4 -18.75 -36.30 -29.12
CA GLN A 4 -19.63 -35.23 -28.66
C GLN A 4 -19.38 -34.98 -27.18
N ILE A 5 -18.71 -33.86 -26.94
CA ILE A 5 -18.59 -33.17 -25.65
C ILE A 5 -19.91 -32.49 -25.28
N ASN A 6 -20.09 -32.29 -23.96
CA ASN A 6 -21.02 -31.40 -23.25
C ASN A 6 -22.30 -32.06 -22.69
N ASN A 7 -22.43 -32.08 -21.35
CA ASN A 7 -23.20 -31.03 -20.69
C ASN A 7 -22.87 -30.93 -19.19
N CYS A 8 -22.86 -29.69 -18.73
CA CYS A 8 -22.43 -29.16 -17.44
C CYS A 8 -23.23 -29.75 -16.27
N ARG A 9 -22.54 -30.30 -15.27
CA ARG A 9 -23.07 -30.45 -13.90
C ARG A 9 -22.71 -29.18 -13.15
N ASP A 10 -23.74 -28.41 -12.83
CA ASP A 10 -23.86 -27.49 -11.68
C ASP A 10 -22.55 -27.09 -11.01
N ILE A 11 -21.89 -26.08 -11.57
CA ILE A 11 -20.87 -25.34 -10.84
C ILE A 11 -21.64 -24.36 -9.94
N HIS A 12 -21.89 -24.75 -8.70
CA HIS A 12 -22.18 -23.79 -7.63
C HIS A 12 -21.10 -22.68 -7.70
N PRO A 13 -21.45 -21.38 -7.68
CA PRO A 13 -20.43 -20.35 -7.63
C PRO A 13 -19.60 -20.57 -6.37
N LEU A 14 -18.32 -20.86 -6.58
CA LEU A 14 -17.31 -20.89 -5.53
C LEU A 14 -17.46 -19.60 -4.73
N GLY A 15 -17.71 -19.77 -3.44
CA GLY A 15 -18.14 -18.72 -2.53
C GLY A 15 -17.33 -17.45 -2.68
N THR A 16 -18.03 -16.34 -2.56
CA THR A 16 -17.51 -15.01 -2.29
C THR A 16 -16.37 -15.11 -1.28
N MET A 17 -15.13 -15.08 -1.76
CA MET A 17 -13.99 -14.73 -0.93
C MET A 17 -14.26 -13.29 -0.54
N ASN A 18 -14.67 -13.05 0.71
CA ASN A 18 -14.86 -11.71 1.23
C ASN A 18 -13.54 -10.96 1.08
N GLU A 19 -13.38 -10.19 0.00
CA GLU A 19 -12.31 -9.21 -0.10
C GLU A 19 -12.52 -8.26 1.07
N GLU A 20 -11.63 -8.31 2.06
CA GLU A 20 -11.70 -7.37 3.16
C GLU A 20 -11.54 -5.95 2.59
N GLU A 21 -12.64 -5.21 2.51
CA GLU A 21 -12.63 -3.82 2.08
C GLU A 21 -12.01 -2.97 3.19
N LEU A 22 -10.70 -2.71 3.06
CA LEU A 22 -9.95 -1.91 4.02
C LEU A 22 -10.10 -0.39 3.81
N GLY A 23 -10.71 -0.01 2.68
CA GLY A 23 -10.89 1.37 2.22
C GLY A 23 -9.90 1.79 1.13
N GLU A 24 -9.99 3.06 0.74
CA GLU A 24 -9.19 3.64 -0.33
C GLU A 24 -8.44 4.89 0.16
N ILE A 25 -7.26 5.14 -0.41
CA ILE A 25 -6.45 6.32 -0.13
C ILE A 25 -6.11 7.08 -1.41
N CYS A 26 -6.21 8.40 -1.36
CA CYS A 26 -5.83 9.32 -2.41
C CYS A 26 -4.57 10.09 -2.01
N PHE A 27 -3.57 10.09 -2.88
CA PHE A 27 -2.36 10.88 -2.69
C PHE A 27 -1.79 11.26 -4.05
N SER A 28 -0.98 12.32 -4.06
CA SER A 28 -0.25 12.73 -5.25
C SER A 28 1.24 12.49 -5.13
N LEU A 29 1.84 12.21 -6.27
CA LEU A 29 3.27 12.03 -6.46
C LEU A 29 3.81 13.06 -7.43
N ARG A 30 4.95 13.65 -7.10
CA ARG A 30 5.66 14.58 -7.97
C ARG A 30 7.15 14.37 -7.85
N TYR A 31 7.82 14.14 -8.97
CA TYR A 31 9.27 14.06 -9.02
C TYR A 31 9.89 15.21 -9.82
N VAL A 32 10.96 15.79 -9.30
CA VAL A 32 11.77 16.83 -9.98
C VAL A 32 13.19 16.30 -10.13
N PRO A 33 13.55 15.73 -11.31
CA PRO A 33 14.86 15.11 -11.52
C PRO A 33 16.03 16.06 -11.27
N THR A 34 15.93 17.30 -11.77
CA THR A 34 16.99 18.32 -11.64
C THR A 34 17.30 18.72 -10.20
N ALA A 35 16.34 18.56 -9.29
CA ALA A 35 16.51 18.87 -7.88
C ALA A 35 16.67 17.60 -7.01
N GLY A 36 16.51 16.41 -7.58
CA GLY A 36 16.45 15.16 -6.85
C GLY A 36 15.36 15.16 -5.76
N LYS A 37 14.18 15.72 -6.05
CA LYS A 37 13.09 15.86 -5.05
C LYS A 37 11.89 15.01 -5.44
N LEU A 38 11.53 14.07 -4.57
CA LEU A 38 10.25 13.35 -4.58
C LEU A 38 9.31 13.98 -3.55
N THR A 39 8.15 14.43 -3.99
CA THR A 39 7.09 14.96 -3.10
C THR A 39 5.90 14.02 -3.13
N VAL A 40 5.42 13.67 -1.94
CA VAL A 40 4.23 12.84 -1.70
C VAL A 40 3.25 13.70 -0.92
N VAL A 41 2.07 13.97 -1.48
CA VAL A 41 1.01 14.70 -0.79
C VAL A 41 -0.12 13.72 -0.47
N ILE A 42 -0.33 13.44 0.81
CA ILE A 42 -1.46 12.63 1.26
C ILE A 42 -2.69 13.54 1.28
N LEU A 43 -3.67 13.25 0.43
CA LEU A 43 -4.86 14.09 0.26
C LEU A 43 -5.93 13.66 1.25
N GLU A 44 -6.48 12.47 1.07
CA GLU A 44 -7.60 11.95 1.85
C GLU A 44 -7.66 10.42 1.76
N ALA A 45 -8.45 9.82 2.64
CA ALA A 45 -8.87 8.44 2.53
C ALA A 45 -10.38 8.34 2.73
N LYS A 46 -11.00 7.26 2.23
CA LYS A 46 -12.44 7.04 2.35
C LYS A 46 -12.76 5.57 2.57
N ASN A 47 -13.94 5.33 3.17
CA ASN A 47 -14.46 4.00 3.46
C ASN A 47 -13.46 3.12 4.20
N LEU A 48 -12.69 3.70 5.13
CA LEU A 48 -11.74 2.95 5.93
C LEU A 48 -12.46 1.91 6.80
N LYS A 49 -11.83 0.76 7.00
CA LYS A 49 -12.34 -0.27 7.93
C LYS A 49 -12.35 0.29 9.36
N SER A 50 -13.48 0.14 10.05
CA SER A 50 -13.55 0.42 11.49
C SER A 50 -12.69 -0.57 12.26
N MET A 51 -11.74 -0.08 13.05
CA MET A 51 -10.91 -0.92 13.91
C MET A 51 -11.27 -0.77 15.40
N ASP A 52 -11.92 0.32 15.80
CA ASP A 52 -12.41 0.49 17.17
C ASP A 52 -13.76 -0.21 17.39
N ILE A 53 -13.99 -0.65 18.64
CA ILE A 53 -15.27 -1.22 19.12
C ILE A 53 -16.45 -0.25 18.89
N GLY A 54 -16.18 1.05 18.79
CA GLY A 54 -17.18 2.10 18.56
C GLY A 54 -17.60 2.32 17.10
N GLY A 55 -17.14 1.51 16.15
CA GLY A 55 -17.52 1.66 14.74
C GLY A 55 -16.75 2.77 13.99
N SER A 56 -15.63 3.22 14.54
CA SER A 56 -14.79 4.28 13.98
C SER A 56 -13.31 3.90 14.06
N SER A 57 -12.44 4.79 13.56
CA SER A 57 -10.99 4.77 13.76
C SER A 57 -10.44 6.18 13.99
N ASP A 58 -9.22 6.26 14.49
CA ASP A 58 -8.36 7.44 14.59
C ASP A 58 -7.21 7.37 13.54
N PRO A 59 -7.51 7.43 12.22
CA PRO A 59 -6.53 7.09 11.19
C PRO A 59 -5.39 8.11 11.03
N TYR A 60 -4.19 7.57 10.78
CA TYR A 60 -3.03 8.33 10.29
C TYR A 60 -2.25 7.53 9.24
N VAL A 61 -1.55 8.24 8.37
CA VAL A 61 -0.81 7.64 7.26
C VAL A 61 0.69 7.69 7.53
N LYS A 62 1.38 6.56 7.38
CA LYS A 62 2.85 6.47 7.37
C LYS A 62 3.32 6.39 5.92
N VAL A 63 4.19 7.32 5.54
CA VAL A 63 4.88 7.39 4.25
C VAL A 63 6.32 6.97 4.47
N GLN A 64 6.73 5.88 3.84
CA GLN A 64 8.06 5.29 4.04
C GLN A 64 8.74 5.01 2.70
N LEU A 65 9.97 5.50 2.54
CA LEU A 65 10.84 5.14 1.45
C LEU A 65 11.79 4.03 1.86
N ALA A 66 12.15 3.23 0.87
CA ALA A 66 13.21 2.26 0.98
C ALA A 66 14.03 2.22 -0.29
N LEU A 67 15.34 2.12 -0.11
CA LEU A 67 16.31 2.10 -1.18
C LEU A 67 17.06 0.78 -1.11
N ASP A 68 17.24 0.11 -2.24
CA ASP A 68 17.94 -1.18 -2.33
C ASP A 68 17.40 -2.18 -1.29
N LYS A 69 16.07 -2.18 -1.14
CA LYS A 69 15.32 -3.05 -0.21
C LYS A 69 15.60 -2.79 1.28
N ARG A 70 16.28 -1.70 1.65
CA ARG A 70 16.47 -1.28 3.04
C ARG A 70 15.58 -0.09 3.38
N LYS A 71 14.96 -0.12 4.56
CA LYS A 71 14.20 1.03 5.10
C LYS A 71 15.10 2.26 5.12
N TRP A 72 14.64 3.38 4.56
CA TRP A 72 15.47 4.57 4.40
C TRP A 72 14.90 5.80 5.10
N LYS A 73 13.80 6.37 4.60
CA LYS A 73 13.18 7.59 5.15
C LYS A 73 11.73 7.30 5.55
N LYS A 74 11.25 7.92 6.63
CA LYS A 74 9.87 7.73 7.11
C LYS A 74 9.29 9.04 7.63
N ARG A 75 8.03 9.29 7.30
CA ARG A 75 7.19 10.39 7.78
C ARG A 75 5.80 9.86 8.13
N LYS A 76 5.05 10.62 8.91
CA LYS A 76 3.66 10.32 9.25
C LYS A 76 2.82 11.60 9.20
N THR A 77 1.55 11.45 8.88
CA THR A 77 0.58 12.56 8.96
C THR A 77 0.19 12.86 10.40
N SER A 78 -0.57 13.93 10.58
CA SER A 78 -1.42 14.09 11.77
C SER A 78 -2.43 12.94 11.89
N ILE A 79 -2.87 12.68 13.12
CA ILE A 79 -3.94 11.73 13.43
C ILE A 79 -5.28 12.45 13.31
N LYS A 80 -6.23 11.86 12.58
CA LYS A 80 -7.60 12.37 12.48
C LYS A 80 -8.47 11.54 13.39
N LYS A 81 -9.20 12.17 14.31
CA LYS A 81 -9.97 11.45 15.32
C LYS A 81 -11.35 11.04 14.80
N LYS A 82 -11.81 9.86 15.18
CA LYS A 82 -13.16 9.33 14.99
C LYS A 82 -13.71 9.52 13.58
N THR A 83 -12.97 9.07 12.58
CA THR A 83 -13.39 9.19 11.17
C THR A 83 -12.91 8.01 10.32
N LEU A 84 -13.78 7.57 9.41
CA LEU A 84 -13.45 6.61 8.35
C LEU A 84 -13.20 7.29 6.99
N ASN A 85 -13.31 8.62 6.94
CA ASN A 85 -13.11 9.44 5.75
C ASN A 85 -12.19 10.64 6.07
N PRO A 86 -10.93 10.40 6.48
CA PRO A 86 -10.04 11.48 6.90
C PRO A 86 -9.55 12.33 5.72
N TYR A 87 -9.56 13.66 5.92
CA TYR A 87 -8.88 14.62 5.04
C TYR A 87 -7.56 15.09 5.68
N TYR A 88 -6.46 14.93 4.96
CA TYR A 88 -5.10 15.25 5.43
C TYR A 88 -4.55 16.50 4.75
N ASN A 89 -4.42 16.47 3.42
CA ASN A 89 -3.71 17.46 2.60
C ASN A 89 -2.29 17.81 3.15
N GLU A 90 -1.52 16.78 3.50
CA GLU A 90 -0.19 16.91 4.10
C GLU A 90 0.90 16.51 3.10
N SER A 91 1.93 17.37 2.96
CA SER A 91 3.01 17.20 1.98
C SER A 91 4.31 16.74 2.62
N PHE A 92 4.93 15.71 2.04
CA PHE A 92 6.22 15.17 2.43
C PHE A 92 7.20 15.20 1.27
N THR A 93 8.32 15.91 1.44
CA THR A 93 9.39 15.97 0.45
C THR A 93 10.60 15.15 0.90
N PHE A 94 11.15 14.37 -0.03
CA PHE A 94 12.33 13.53 0.18
C PHE A 94 13.38 13.81 -0.90
N ASP A 95 14.65 13.89 -0.47
CA ASP A 95 15.78 13.87 -1.42
C ASP A 95 15.97 12.45 -1.96
N VAL A 96 15.81 12.30 -3.27
CA VAL A 96 15.97 11.07 -4.05
C VAL A 96 16.62 11.45 -5.37
N SER A 97 17.89 11.10 -5.57
CA SER A 97 18.60 11.38 -6.82
C SER A 97 17.98 10.62 -8.00
N PHE A 98 18.30 11.04 -9.22
CA PHE A 98 17.80 10.38 -10.43
C PHE A 98 18.23 8.91 -10.50
N GLU A 99 19.42 8.56 -10.04
CA GLU A 99 19.91 7.17 -9.98
C GLU A 99 19.21 6.34 -8.89
N GLN A 100 18.69 7.00 -7.86
CA GLN A 100 17.99 6.35 -6.75
C GLN A 100 16.51 6.11 -7.08
N ILE A 101 15.87 6.95 -7.90
CA ILE A 101 14.41 6.88 -8.15
C ILE A 101 13.98 5.56 -8.78
N GLN A 102 14.87 4.90 -9.54
CA GLN A 102 14.59 3.60 -10.16
C GLN A 102 14.70 2.43 -9.17
N ARG A 103 15.37 2.64 -8.03
CA ARG A 103 15.64 1.61 -7.00
C ARG A 103 14.87 1.86 -5.70
N VAL A 104 14.21 3.02 -5.61
CA VAL A 104 13.43 3.38 -4.44
C VAL A 104 12.03 2.76 -4.53
N ASN A 105 11.58 2.24 -3.41
CA ASN A 105 10.21 1.80 -3.21
C ASN A 105 9.55 2.71 -2.18
N LEU A 106 8.34 3.16 -2.50
CA LEU A 106 7.46 3.94 -1.65
C LEU A 106 6.42 3.02 -1.03
N VAL A 107 6.30 3.06 0.29
CA VAL A 107 5.26 2.37 1.05
C VAL A 107 4.37 3.41 1.71
N VAL A 108 3.08 3.37 1.38
CA VAL A 108 2.05 4.18 2.05
C VAL A 108 1.20 3.22 2.86
N SER A 109 1.06 3.47 4.16
CA SER A 109 0.29 2.58 5.05
C SER A 109 -0.61 3.39 5.96
N VAL A 110 -1.86 2.95 6.10
CA VAL A 110 -2.87 3.54 6.99
C VAL A 110 -2.88 2.74 8.29
N TRP A 111 -2.93 3.46 9.39
CA TRP A 111 -2.87 2.93 10.73
C TRP A 111 -3.95 3.56 11.58
N ASP A 112 -4.50 2.79 12.49
CA ASP A 112 -5.33 3.32 13.56
C ASP A 112 -4.44 3.71 14.75
N HIS A 113 -4.80 4.79 15.44
CA HIS A 113 -4.11 5.23 16.64
C HIS A 113 -4.94 4.97 17.89
N ASP A 114 -4.44 4.06 18.71
CA ASP A 114 -4.98 3.84 20.04
C ASP A 114 -4.16 4.58 21.10
N ALA A 115 -4.85 5.29 21.99
CA ALA A 115 -4.20 6.03 23.07
C ALA A 115 -3.63 5.10 24.17
N MET A 116 -4.25 3.94 24.40
CA MET A 116 -3.92 3.03 25.50
C MET A 116 -3.29 1.72 25.05
N THR A 117 -3.45 1.34 23.79
CA THR A 117 -2.93 0.09 23.22
C THR A 117 -1.94 0.37 22.09
N ARG A 118 -1.49 -0.69 21.42
CA ARG A 118 -0.58 -0.57 20.29
C ARG A 118 -1.39 -0.23 19.04
N ASN A 119 -1.02 0.85 18.36
CA ASN A 119 -1.58 1.24 17.06
C ASN A 119 -1.70 0.07 16.07
N ASP A 120 -2.92 -0.14 15.57
CA ASP A 120 -3.24 -1.18 14.61
C ASP A 120 -2.93 -0.80 13.16
N ALA A 121 -2.46 -1.78 12.39
CA ALA A 121 -2.21 -1.59 10.97
C ALA A 121 -3.47 -1.97 10.19
N MET A 122 -4.03 -1.01 9.46
CA MET A 122 -5.25 -1.24 8.67
C MET A 122 -4.89 -1.84 7.31
N GLY A 123 -4.14 -1.09 6.50
CA GLY A 123 -3.79 -1.50 5.15
C GLY A 123 -2.61 -0.72 4.60
N LYS A 124 -2.02 -1.22 3.51
CA LYS A 124 -0.84 -0.60 2.88
C LYS A 124 -0.80 -0.82 1.38
N ILE A 125 -0.01 0.00 0.71
CA ILE A 125 0.26 -0.09 -0.72
C ILE A 125 1.75 0.16 -0.98
N PHE A 126 2.25 -0.42 -2.07
CA PHE A 126 3.64 -0.33 -2.49
C PHE A 126 3.72 0.25 -3.90
N LEU A 127 4.55 1.27 -4.07
CA LEU A 127 4.81 1.92 -5.36
C LEU A 127 6.32 1.91 -5.62
N GLY A 128 6.70 1.84 -6.88
CA GLY A 128 8.09 1.72 -7.31
C GLY A 128 8.18 1.00 -8.65
N CYS A 129 9.39 0.83 -9.17
CA CYS A 129 9.63 0.10 -10.42
C CYS A 129 9.30 -1.40 -10.30
N ASP A 130 9.31 -1.95 -9.08
CA ASP A 130 8.98 -3.36 -8.79
C ASP A 130 7.47 -3.58 -8.50
N ALA A 131 6.65 -2.53 -8.56
CA ALA A 131 5.20 -2.65 -8.33
C ALA A 131 4.48 -3.23 -9.57
N THR A 132 3.20 -3.55 -9.41
CA THR A 132 2.34 -4.03 -10.50
C THR A 132 1.04 -3.22 -10.55
N GLY A 133 0.24 -3.41 -11.61
CA GLY A 133 -1.10 -2.84 -11.71
C GLY A 133 -1.16 -1.31 -11.57
N ASN A 134 -2.15 -0.84 -10.80
CA ASN A 134 -2.41 0.59 -10.61
C ASN A 134 -1.24 1.30 -9.89
N GLN A 135 -0.54 0.60 -9.00
CA GLN A 135 0.58 1.15 -8.25
C GLN A 135 1.79 1.44 -9.15
N LEU A 136 2.10 0.51 -10.08
CA LEU A 136 3.13 0.73 -11.10
C LEU A 136 2.73 1.88 -12.03
N ARG A 137 1.47 1.90 -12.48
CA ARG A 137 0.96 2.97 -13.34
C ARG A 137 1.12 4.34 -12.70
N HIS A 138 0.73 4.51 -11.43
CA HIS A 138 0.90 5.78 -10.71
C HIS A 138 2.37 6.24 -10.66
N TRP A 139 3.27 5.30 -10.39
CA TRP A 139 4.70 5.58 -10.34
C TRP A 139 5.26 5.95 -11.71
N ALA A 140 4.88 5.22 -12.76
CA ALA A 140 5.28 5.47 -14.14
C ALA A 140 4.73 6.80 -14.68
N ASP A 141 3.48 7.14 -14.34
CA ASP A 141 2.85 8.41 -14.70
C ASP A 141 3.60 9.58 -14.07
N MET A 142 4.00 9.47 -12.79
CA MET A 142 4.83 10.47 -12.11
C MET A 142 6.17 10.68 -12.83
N LEU A 143 6.85 9.59 -13.23
CA LEU A 143 8.15 9.67 -13.91
C LEU A 143 8.02 10.26 -15.32
N SER A 144 6.95 9.92 -16.02
CA SER A 144 6.65 10.42 -17.37
C SER A 144 6.22 11.89 -17.39
N ASN A 145 5.75 12.42 -16.26
CA ASN A 145 5.28 13.80 -16.11
C ASN A 145 6.14 14.59 -15.11
N PRO A 146 7.43 14.83 -15.39
CA PRO A 146 8.33 15.50 -14.45
C PRO A 146 7.79 16.87 -14.06
N ARG A 147 7.94 17.23 -12.78
CA ARG A 147 7.47 18.49 -12.18
C ARG A 147 5.94 18.68 -12.12
N ARG A 148 5.13 17.74 -12.58
CA ARG A 148 3.67 17.77 -12.39
C ARG A 148 3.26 16.79 -11.28
N PRO A 149 2.40 17.20 -10.33
CA PRO A 149 1.80 16.26 -9.41
C PRO A 149 0.80 15.37 -10.16
N VAL A 150 0.90 14.07 -9.96
CA VAL A 150 -0.07 13.07 -10.43
C VAL A 150 -0.80 12.56 -9.20
N ALA A 151 -2.12 12.70 -9.14
CA ALA A 151 -2.94 12.24 -8.02
C ALA A 151 -3.78 11.04 -8.45
N GLN A 152 -3.79 9.98 -7.64
CA GLN A 152 -4.56 8.78 -7.92
C GLN A 152 -5.09 8.12 -6.64
N TRP A 153 -6.24 7.48 -6.76
CA TRP A 153 -6.82 6.61 -5.74
C TRP A 153 -6.20 5.22 -5.78
N HIS A 154 -6.03 4.61 -4.61
CA HIS A 154 -5.53 3.25 -4.43
C HIS A 154 -6.35 2.53 -3.36
N SER A 155 -6.82 1.33 -3.67
CA SER A 155 -7.41 0.43 -2.68
C SER A 155 -6.33 -0.07 -1.73
N LEU A 156 -6.62 -0.05 -0.43
CA LEU A 156 -5.70 -0.53 0.59
C LEU A 156 -5.63 -2.06 0.55
N LEU A 157 -4.41 -2.59 0.62
CA LEU A 157 -4.19 -4.03 0.62
C LEU A 157 -3.91 -4.52 2.04
N SER A 158 -4.49 -5.67 2.37
CA SER A 158 -4.21 -6.40 3.59
C SER A 158 -2.78 -6.93 3.58
N ALA A 159 -2.28 -7.34 4.75
CA ALA A 159 -0.96 -7.95 4.84
C ALA A 159 -0.82 -9.19 3.94
N GLN A 160 -1.89 -9.97 3.79
CA GLN A 160 -1.93 -11.16 2.94
C GLN A 160 -1.96 -10.81 1.46
N GLN A 161 -2.82 -9.87 1.04
CA GLN A 161 -2.90 -9.43 -0.35
C GLN A 161 -1.56 -8.83 -0.82
N CYS A 162 -0.89 -8.08 0.06
CA CYS A 162 0.44 -7.57 -0.25
C CYS A 162 1.42 -8.70 -0.64
N LEU A 163 1.38 -9.86 0.03
CA LEU A 163 2.28 -11.00 -0.22
C LEU A 163 2.16 -11.54 -1.64
N GLN A 164 0.98 -11.38 -2.25
CA GLN A 164 0.70 -11.84 -3.60
C GLN A 164 1.21 -10.84 -4.65
N VAL A 165 1.05 -9.52 -4.42
CA VAL A 165 1.47 -8.49 -5.40
C VAL A 165 2.95 -8.10 -5.34
N SER A 166 3.65 -8.31 -4.23
CA SER A 166 5.09 -7.98 -4.12
C SER A 166 5.86 -8.92 -3.18
N PRO A 167 6.10 -10.19 -3.58
CA PRO A 167 6.81 -11.17 -2.75
C PRO A 167 8.19 -10.68 -2.29
N THR A 168 8.87 -9.88 -3.12
CA THR A 168 10.20 -9.35 -2.85
C THR A 168 10.18 -8.20 -1.86
N SER A 169 9.20 -7.29 -1.94
CA SER A 169 9.14 -6.09 -1.11
C SER A 169 8.78 -6.40 0.36
N LEU A 170 8.03 -7.46 0.63
CA LEU A 170 7.53 -7.74 1.98
C LEU A 170 8.54 -8.35 2.95
N ARG A 171 9.56 -9.04 2.44
CA ARG A 171 10.66 -9.55 3.29
C ARG A 171 11.39 -8.42 4.03
N TYR A 172 11.27 -7.17 3.57
CA TYR A 172 12.00 -6.03 4.11
C TYR A 172 11.15 -5.09 4.98
N PHE A 173 9.83 -5.05 4.79
CA PHE A 173 8.94 -4.15 5.55
C PHE A 173 8.18 -4.83 6.69
N SER A 174 8.10 -6.15 6.71
CA SER A 174 7.39 -6.92 7.75
C SER A 174 8.36 -7.68 8.65
N PRO A 175 8.64 -7.24 9.90
CA PRO A 175 9.38 -8.06 10.87
C PRO A 175 8.66 -9.37 11.23
N TRP A 176 7.35 -9.43 11.01
CA TRP A 176 6.47 -10.52 11.46
C TRP A 176 6.47 -11.75 10.54
N LEU A 177 7.02 -11.65 9.32
CA LEU A 177 7.01 -12.75 8.35
C LEU A 177 8.28 -13.61 8.36
N VAL A 178 9.29 -13.29 9.16
CA VAL A 178 10.52 -14.09 9.26
C VAL A 178 10.35 -15.32 10.18
N ILE A 179 9.21 -15.46 10.87
CA ILE A 179 9.01 -16.53 11.87
C ILE A 179 8.28 -17.76 11.30
N CYS A 180 7.59 -17.68 10.15
CA CYS A 180 6.81 -18.81 9.61
C CYS A 180 7.47 -19.58 8.44
N SER A 181 8.78 -19.48 8.24
CA SER A 181 9.49 -20.28 7.22
C SER A 181 10.49 -21.29 7.78
N LYS A 182 10.39 -21.65 9.07
CA LYS A 182 10.95 -22.92 9.56
C LYS A 182 9.82 -23.95 9.65
N ALA A 183 9.48 -24.55 8.51
CA ALA A 183 8.96 -25.91 8.54
C ALA A 183 10.12 -26.82 8.99
N PRO A 184 9.88 -27.81 9.88
CA PRO A 184 10.89 -28.77 10.24
C PRO A 184 11.22 -29.64 9.02
N CYS A 185 12.50 -29.75 8.69
CA CYS A 185 12.97 -30.89 7.92
C CYS A 185 12.73 -32.13 8.78
N SER A 186 11.74 -32.93 8.41
CA SER A 186 11.62 -34.30 8.89
C SER A 186 12.73 -35.11 8.21
N CYS A 187 13.60 -35.72 9.02
CA CYS A 187 14.46 -36.83 8.62
C CYS A 187 13.62 -38.04 8.20
#